data_AF-A0A9D6FE13-F1
#
_entry.id   AF-A0A9D6FE13-F1
#
_cell.length_a   1.000
_cell.length_b   1.000
_cell.length_c   1.000
_cell.angle_alpha   90.00
_cell.angle_beta   90.00
_cell.angle_gamma   90.00
#
_symmetry.space_group_name_H-M   'P 1'
#
loop_
_entity.id
_entity.type
_entity.pdbx_description
1 polymer ?
#
loop_
_entity_poly.entity_id
_entity_poly.type
_entity_poly.pdbx_seq_one_letter_code
_entity_poly.pdbx_strand_id
1 'polypeptide(L)'
;MIGTRWLSEAIDLLDVELFSVIPKVAERKDSPYFVDYAERYFADAVAARQEGRRAEALDLLQTCIDHIQAMPSRTRALRELSRVAQLRKAVLLLAQGEYNQVAKDLRTCLNDHSALLDLSVSMHWDLGYAFLLACLMAENRQGALEAYQQIQNGTRRAAAGAAVLACLCATIGPTDLATKLFEVALQADGNYFDTRPQQRQIYEQLLGWPLPASDNAPPDFFLRLHPKVVEVAWPLFRDKHFRQAVLDTFIALVHEVRIRSGCSLDNSPLMNKVFSEKAPILRVSDNSDERQGMMWLFAGAVMGLRNPNAHRLIHETDPQRTFEWLAFASALFRVIDSAKKI
;
A
#
# COMPACT_ATOMS: atom_id res chain seq x y z
N MET A 1 -18.03 -15.93 20.91
CA MET A 1 -16.95 -15.27 21.67
C MET A 1 -15.57 -15.32 20.99
N ILE A 2 -15.40 -16.02 19.86
CA ILE A 2 -14.12 -16.10 19.12
C ILE A 2 -13.88 -14.84 18.24
N GLY A 3 -14.95 -14.17 17.78
CA GLY A 3 -14.85 -13.05 16.82
C GLY A 3 -14.22 -11.74 17.31
N THR A 4 -14.20 -11.44 18.62
CA THR A 4 -13.74 -10.12 19.12
C THR A 4 -12.22 -9.96 19.10
N ARG A 5 -11.47 -11.06 19.29
CA ARG A 5 -10.00 -11.05 19.28
C ARG A 5 -9.43 -10.83 17.87
N TRP A 6 -9.95 -11.58 16.90
CA TRP A 6 -9.57 -11.46 15.49
C TRP A 6 -9.91 -10.10 14.90
N LEU A 7 -11.07 -9.55 15.29
CA LEU A 7 -11.46 -8.20 14.88
C LEU A 7 -10.44 -7.18 15.38
N SER A 8 -9.98 -7.29 16.63
CA SER A 8 -8.94 -6.41 17.18
C SER A 8 -7.62 -6.48 16.40
N GLU A 9 -7.15 -7.68 16.08
CA GLU A 9 -5.86 -7.90 15.39
C GLU A 9 -5.89 -7.39 13.94
N ALA A 10 -7.02 -7.54 13.24
CA ALA A 10 -7.19 -6.98 11.89
C ALA A 10 -7.38 -5.46 11.88
N ILE A 11 -8.03 -4.92 12.92
CA ILE A 11 -8.13 -3.48 13.17
C ILE A 11 -6.75 -2.88 13.46
N ASP A 12 -5.82 -3.61 14.08
CA ASP A 12 -4.43 -3.19 14.25
C ASP A 12 -3.69 -3.12 12.90
N LEU A 13 -3.90 -4.09 12.01
CA LEU A 13 -3.31 -4.12 10.66
C LEU A 13 -3.79 -3.00 9.74
N LEU A 14 -5.10 -2.73 9.71
CA LEU A 14 -5.67 -1.63 8.93
C LEU A 14 -5.10 -0.27 9.40
N ASP A 15 -4.88 -0.11 10.71
CA ASP A 15 -4.32 1.13 11.25
C ASP A 15 -2.87 1.32 10.79
N VAL A 16 -2.05 0.26 10.80
CA VAL A 16 -0.64 0.27 10.31
C VAL A 16 -0.55 0.70 8.84
N GLU A 17 -1.39 0.17 7.95
CA GLU A 17 -1.39 0.60 6.54
C GLU A 17 -1.79 2.08 6.39
N LEU A 18 -2.76 2.54 7.18
CA LEU A 18 -3.23 3.94 7.16
C LEU A 18 -2.18 4.95 7.64
N PHE A 19 -1.19 4.55 8.45
CA PHE A 19 -0.06 5.42 8.80
C PHE A 19 0.85 5.74 7.60
N SER A 20 0.97 4.81 6.65
CA SER A 20 1.84 5.02 5.48
C SER A 20 1.28 6.04 4.47
N VAL A 21 0.01 6.40 4.61
CA VAL A 21 -0.71 7.32 3.71
C VAL A 21 -0.52 8.77 4.12
N ILE A 22 -0.39 9.06 5.41
CA ILE A 22 -0.30 10.43 5.97
C ILE A 22 0.91 11.20 5.41
N PRO A 23 2.15 10.66 5.38
CA PRO A 23 3.30 11.37 4.83
C PRO A 23 3.12 11.76 3.34
N LYS A 24 2.42 10.92 2.56
CA LYS A 24 2.16 11.15 1.13
C LYS A 24 1.13 12.25 0.88
N VAL A 25 0.25 12.50 1.84
CA VAL A 25 -0.71 13.61 1.79
C VAL A 25 -0.04 14.91 2.22
N ALA A 26 0.87 14.84 3.21
CA ALA A 26 1.61 15.99 3.73
C ALA A 26 2.61 16.60 2.74
N GLU A 27 3.18 15.81 1.83
CA GLU A 27 4.06 16.31 0.76
C GLU A 27 3.35 17.25 -0.25
N ARG A 28 2.01 17.34 -0.23
CA ARG A 28 1.21 18.17 -1.14
C ARG A 28 1.00 19.56 -0.52
N LYS A 29 1.74 20.55 -1.04
CA LYS A 29 1.95 21.92 -0.52
C LYS A 29 0.73 22.84 -0.38
N ASP A 30 -0.50 22.32 -0.37
CA ASP A 30 -1.70 23.12 -0.58
C ASP A 30 -2.35 23.65 0.72
N SER A 31 -1.93 23.19 1.91
CA SER A 31 -2.31 23.77 3.22
C SER A 31 -1.41 23.26 4.38
N PRO A 32 -0.17 23.77 4.54
CA PRO A 32 0.81 23.22 5.48
C PRO A 32 0.33 23.24 6.94
N TYR A 33 -0.26 24.35 7.38
CA TYR A 33 -0.71 24.53 8.76
C TYR A 33 -1.82 23.57 9.19
N PHE A 34 -2.70 23.18 8.27
CA PHE A 34 -3.80 22.28 8.61
C PHE A 34 -3.39 20.81 8.51
N VAL A 35 -2.44 20.47 7.63
CA VAL A 35 -1.87 19.12 7.61
C VAL A 35 -1.20 18.83 8.96
N ASP A 36 -0.34 19.73 9.44
CA ASP A 36 0.31 19.61 10.76
C ASP A 36 -0.73 19.49 11.89
N TYR A 37 -1.85 20.22 11.77
CA TYR A 37 -2.95 20.17 12.72
C TYR A 37 -3.71 18.83 12.69
N ALA A 38 -4.00 18.28 11.52
CA ALA A 38 -4.65 16.99 11.35
C ALA A 38 -3.74 15.82 11.76
N GLU A 39 -2.44 15.92 11.47
CA GLU A 39 -1.42 14.96 11.92
C GLU A 39 -1.38 14.86 13.45
N ARG A 40 -1.57 15.98 14.15
CA ARG A 40 -1.64 15.99 15.61
C ARG A 40 -2.86 15.23 16.13
N TYR A 41 -4.07 15.45 15.57
CA TYR A 41 -5.24 14.65 15.93
C TYR A 41 -5.03 13.16 15.69
N PHE A 42 -4.37 12.79 14.58
CA PHE A 42 -4.08 11.39 14.30
C PHE A 42 -3.06 10.80 15.26
N ALA A 43 -1.99 11.52 15.57
CA ALA A 43 -0.98 11.07 16.55
C ALA A 43 -1.60 10.91 17.95
N ASP A 44 -2.42 11.87 18.38
CA ASP A 44 -3.08 11.84 19.68
C ASP A 44 -4.13 10.71 19.75
N ALA A 45 -4.92 10.49 18.68
CA ALA A 45 -5.89 9.41 18.62
C ALA A 45 -5.23 8.02 18.70
N VAL A 46 -4.03 7.90 18.14
CA VAL A 46 -3.22 6.68 18.16
C VAL A 46 -2.67 6.43 19.55
N ALA A 47 -2.09 7.45 20.19
CA ALA A 47 -1.60 7.34 21.55
C ALA A 47 -2.74 6.95 22.51
N ALA A 48 -3.90 7.61 22.39
CA ALA A 48 -5.09 7.27 23.16
C ALA A 48 -5.52 5.81 22.93
N ARG A 49 -5.53 5.32 21.69
CA ARG A 49 -5.83 3.92 21.39
C ARG A 49 -4.83 2.95 22.01
N GLN A 50 -3.53 3.21 21.89
CA GLN A 50 -2.47 2.34 22.43
C GLN A 50 -2.56 2.21 23.95
N GLU A 51 -3.03 3.26 24.62
CA GLU A 51 -3.29 3.29 26.06
C GLU A 51 -4.68 2.74 26.44
N GLY A 52 -5.45 2.22 25.48
CA GLY A 52 -6.79 1.67 25.71
C GLY A 52 -7.90 2.73 25.87
N ARG A 53 -7.57 4.02 25.72
CA ARG A 53 -8.50 5.17 25.80
C ARG A 53 -9.30 5.34 24.49
N ARG A 54 -10.09 4.32 24.15
CA ARG A 54 -10.82 4.23 22.86
C ARG A 54 -11.86 5.34 22.64
N ALA A 55 -12.53 5.78 23.70
CA ALA A 55 -13.52 6.86 23.61
C ALA A 55 -12.87 8.21 23.22
N GLU A 56 -11.70 8.48 23.76
CA GLU A 56 -10.92 9.68 23.43
C GLU A 56 -10.37 9.62 22.01
N ALA A 57 -9.89 8.45 21.57
CA ALA A 57 -9.48 8.26 20.18
C ALA A 57 -10.62 8.55 19.19
N LEU A 58 -11.86 8.13 19.52
CA LEU A 58 -13.04 8.42 18.70
C LEU A 58 -13.37 9.92 18.69
N ASP A 59 -13.30 10.59 19.84
CA ASP A 59 -13.58 12.02 19.97
C ASP A 59 -12.58 12.88 19.18
N LEU A 60 -11.30 12.53 19.24
CA LEU A 60 -10.23 13.18 18.47
C LEU A 60 -10.44 13.04 16.96
N LEU A 61 -10.82 11.83 16.50
CA LEU A 61 -11.10 11.59 15.07
C LEU A 61 -12.36 12.32 14.61
N GLN A 62 -13.42 12.34 15.44
CA GLN A 62 -14.65 13.06 15.11
C GLN A 62 -14.41 14.57 15.05
N THR A 63 -13.68 15.12 16.03
CA THR A 63 -13.29 16.54 16.06
C THR A 63 -12.48 16.93 14.81
N CYS A 64 -11.56 16.07 14.37
CA CYS A 64 -10.83 16.26 13.13
C CYS A 64 -11.77 16.31 11.91
N ILE A 65 -12.72 15.37 11.80
CA ILE A 65 -13.71 15.35 10.71
C ILE A 65 -14.54 16.64 10.71
N ASP A 66 -15.04 17.07 11.86
CA ASP A 66 -15.90 18.25 11.99
C ASP A 66 -15.15 19.53 11.61
N HIS A 67 -13.89 19.67 12.07
CA HIS A 67 -13.02 20.79 11.67
C HIS A 67 -12.78 20.83 10.17
N ILE A 68 -12.54 19.68 9.52
CA ILE A 68 -12.36 19.63 8.06
C ILE A 68 -13.66 20.01 7.34
N GLN A 69 -14.81 19.51 7.81
CA GLN A 69 -16.10 19.77 7.18
C GLN A 69 -16.53 21.24 7.26
N ALA A 70 -16.17 21.92 8.35
CA ALA A 70 -16.43 23.34 8.59
C ALA A 70 -15.57 24.28 7.72
N MET A 71 -14.58 23.78 6.99
CA MET A 71 -13.70 24.62 6.18
C MET A 71 -14.39 25.14 4.90
N PRO A 72 -14.24 26.43 4.58
CA PRO A 72 -14.85 27.04 3.39
C PRO A 72 -14.20 26.61 2.06
N SER A 73 -12.94 26.18 2.08
CA SER A 73 -12.24 25.65 0.90
C SER A 73 -11.84 24.18 1.10
N ARG A 74 -12.56 23.27 0.46
CA ARG A 74 -12.25 21.82 0.49
C ARG A 74 -11.20 21.48 -0.55
N THR A 75 -9.95 21.82 -0.27
CA THR A 75 -8.82 21.36 -1.10
C THR A 75 -8.81 19.84 -1.19
N ARG A 76 -8.16 19.31 -2.23
CA ARG A 76 -8.01 17.87 -2.42
C ARG A 76 -7.39 17.18 -1.20
N ALA A 77 -6.36 17.78 -0.60
CA ALA A 77 -5.69 17.25 0.59
C ALA A 77 -6.63 17.15 1.80
N LEU A 78 -7.47 18.15 2.03
CA LEU A 78 -8.45 18.14 3.13
C LEU A 78 -9.50 17.04 2.95
N ARG A 79 -9.97 16.81 1.72
CA ARG A 79 -10.91 15.72 1.42
C ARG A 79 -10.29 14.34 1.66
N GLU A 80 -9.02 14.13 1.31
CA GLU A 80 -8.30 12.89 1.63
C GLU A 80 -8.13 12.71 3.14
N LEU A 81 -7.70 13.75 3.88
CA LEU A 81 -7.55 13.68 5.35
C LEU A 81 -8.86 13.35 6.06
N SER A 82 -9.99 13.94 5.62
CA SER A 82 -11.31 13.65 6.17
C SER A 82 -11.67 12.17 6.02
N ARG A 83 -11.32 11.57 4.88
CA ARG A 83 -11.56 10.16 4.59
C ARG A 83 -10.67 9.23 5.42
N VAL A 84 -9.40 9.59 5.61
CA VAL A 84 -8.51 8.86 6.54
C VAL A 84 -9.11 8.87 7.95
N ALA A 85 -9.59 10.03 8.41
CA ALA A 85 -10.22 10.15 9.72
C ALA A 85 -11.50 9.30 9.83
N GLN A 86 -12.36 9.32 8.80
CA GLN A 86 -13.59 8.53 8.76
C GLN A 86 -13.31 7.02 8.75
N LEU A 87 -12.29 6.57 8.01
CA LEU A 87 -11.90 5.17 7.98
C LEU A 87 -11.34 4.70 9.33
N ARG A 88 -10.48 5.51 9.98
CA ARG A 88 -9.96 5.23 11.32
C ARG A 88 -11.08 5.19 12.37
N LYS A 89 -12.04 6.12 12.29
CA LYS A 89 -13.22 6.14 13.16
C LYS A 89 -14.07 4.88 12.95
N ALA A 90 -14.31 4.49 11.69
CA ALA A 90 -15.07 3.29 11.36
C ALA A 90 -14.42 2.03 11.95
N VAL A 91 -13.10 1.90 11.83
CA VAL A 91 -12.30 0.81 12.40
C VAL A 91 -12.49 0.70 13.92
N LEU A 92 -12.44 1.81 14.65
CA LEU A 92 -12.67 1.82 16.11
C LEU A 92 -14.11 1.46 16.50
N LEU A 93 -15.10 1.94 15.76
CA LEU A 93 -16.51 1.65 16.02
C LEU A 93 -16.85 0.18 15.70
N LEU A 94 -16.28 -0.38 14.63
CA LEU A 94 -16.39 -1.82 14.33
C LEU A 94 -15.86 -2.65 15.50
N ALA A 95 -14.73 -2.24 16.11
CA ALA A 95 -14.15 -2.88 17.30
C ALA A 95 -15.13 -2.95 18.49
N GLN A 96 -16.03 -1.97 18.59
CA GLN A 96 -16.99 -1.82 19.68
C GLN A 96 -18.33 -2.51 19.38
N GLY A 97 -18.52 -3.05 18.18
CA GLY A 97 -19.80 -3.63 17.76
C GLY A 97 -20.81 -2.63 17.22
N GLU A 98 -20.40 -1.39 16.95
CA GLU A 98 -21.27 -0.29 16.52
C GLU A 98 -21.56 -0.32 15.00
N TYR A 99 -21.96 -1.49 14.49
CA TYR A 99 -22.07 -1.78 13.05
C TYR A 99 -23.08 -0.87 12.33
N ASN A 100 -24.23 -0.62 12.95
CA ASN A 100 -25.28 0.25 12.40
C ASN A 100 -24.79 1.70 12.24
N GLN A 101 -24.03 2.18 13.21
CA GLN A 101 -23.47 3.53 13.19
C GLN A 101 -22.43 3.67 12.08
N VAL A 102 -21.54 2.68 11.94
CA VAL A 102 -20.53 2.66 10.86
C VAL A 102 -21.19 2.61 9.48
N ALA A 103 -22.21 1.76 9.31
CA ALA A 103 -22.93 1.66 8.05
C ALA A 103 -23.56 3.01 7.66
N LYS A 104 -24.19 3.69 8.62
CA LYS A 104 -24.80 5.01 8.40
C LYS A 104 -23.77 6.09 8.05
N ASP A 105 -22.67 6.16 8.81
CA ASP A 105 -21.62 7.16 8.63
C ASP A 105 -20.94 7.01 7.26
N LEU A 106 -20.60 5.77 6.88
CA LEU A 106 -19.90 5.50 5.62
C LEU A 106 -20.80 5.62 4.39
N ARG A 107 -22.09 5.26 4.48
CA ARG A 107 -23.03 5.46 3.37
C ARG A 107 -23.11 6.92 2.95
N THR A 108 -23.12 7.83 3.91
CA THR A 108 -23.15 9.28 3.66
C THR A 108 -21.86 9.75 2.98
N CYS A 109 -20.71 9.24 3.42
CA CYS A 109 -19.42 9.55 2.81
C CYS A 109 -19.30 9.04 1.36
N LEU A 110 -19.73 7.80 1.10
CA LEU A 110 -19.61 7.18 -0.22
C LEU A 110 -20.53 7.81 -1.27
N ASN A 111 -21.67 8.35 -0.86
CA ASN A 111 -22.64 9.01 -1.76
C ASN A 111 -22.27 10.46 -2.14
N ASP A 112 -21.21 11.04 -1.56
CA ASP A 112 -20.72 12.36 -1.95
C ASP A 112 -19.94 12.29 -3.27
N HIS A 113 -20.66 12.39 -4.40
CA HIS A 113 -20.14 12.28 -5.76
C HIS A 113 -19.19 13.43 -6.17
N SER A 114 -19.13 14.53 -5.41
CA SER A 114 -18.21 15.66 -5.69
C SER A 114 -16.72 15.29 -5.53
N ALA A 115 -16.44 14.08 -5.03
CA ALA A 115 -15.13 13.62 -4.61
C ALA A 115 -14.56 12.44 -5.44
N LEU A 116 -15.30 11.90 -6.41
CA LEU A 116 -14.85 10.73 -7.20
C LEU A 116 -13.66 11.02 -8.14
N LEU A 117 -13.42 12.29 -8.49
CA LEU A 117 -12.35 12.69 -9.41
C LEU A 117 -10.98 12.93 -8.73
N ASP A 118 -10.95 13.02 -7.40
CA ASP A 118 -9.80 13.55 -6.65
C ASP A 118 -9.07 12.53 -5.76
N LEU A 119 -9.57 11.30 -5.70
CA LEU A 119 -9.10 10.27 -4.78
C LEU A 119 -7.76 9.65 -5.14
N SER A 120 -7.03 9.18 -4.11
CA SER A 120 -6.32 7.92 -4.31
C SER A 120 -7.40 6.83 -4.40
N VAL A 121 -7.57 6.25 -5.58
CA VAL A 121 -8.61 5.24 -5.88
C VAL A 121 -8.70 4.17 -4.78
N SER A 122 -7.58 3.83 -4.13
CA SER A 122 -7.47 2.91 -2.99
C SER A 122 -8.37 3.25 -1.79
N MET A 123 -8.34 4.49 -1.28
CA MET A 123 -9.04 4.84 -0.02
C MET A 123 -10.57 4.79 -0.14
N HIS A 124 -11.10 5.05 -1.34
CA HIS A 124 -12.53 4.91 -1.60
C HIS A 124 -12.98 3.46 -1.44
N TRP A 125 -12.16 2.52 -1.92
CA TRP A 125 -12.43 1.10 -1.76
C TRP A 125 -12.35 0.68 -0.30
N ASP A 126 -11.37 1.15 0.46
CA ASP A 126 -11.23 0.81 1.88
C ASP A 126 -12.46 1.24 2.70
N LEU A 127 -13.00 2.43 2.42
CA LEU A 127 -14.28 2.90 2.96
C LEU A 127 -15.46 2.03 2.49
N GLY A 128 -15.47 1.61 1.22
CA GLY A 128 -16.46 0.69 0.66
C GLY A 128 -16.46 -0.68 1.34
N TYR A 129 -15.28 -1.24 1.62
CA TYR A 129 -15.15 -2.51 2.34
C TYR A 129 -15.57 -2.38 3.80
N ALA A 130 -15.18 -1.31 4.49
CA ALA A 130 -15.64 -1.05 5.85
C ALA A 130 -17.18 -0.88 5.92
N PHE A 131 -17.77 -0.23 4.92
CA PHE A 131 -19.22 -0.10 4.77
C PHE A 131 -19.89 -1.47 4.55
N LEU A 132 -19.34 -2.30 3.66
CA LEU A 132 -19.81 -3.67 3.42
C LEU A 132 -19.78 -4.52 4.70
N LEU A 133 -18.66 -4.52 5.43
CA LEU A 133 -18.52 -5.24 6.70
C LEU A 133 -19.55 -4.76 7.72
N ALA A 134 -19.70 -3.45 7.89
CA ALA A 134 -20.68 -2.88 8.80
C ALA A 134 -22.11 -3.29 8.45
N CYS A 135 -22.49 -3.27 7.16
CA CYS A 135 -23.81 -3.72 6.71
C CYS A 135 -24.04 -5.22 6.95
N LEU A 136 -23.04 -6.07 6.71
CA LEU A 136 -23.16 -7.51 6.94
C LEU A 136 -23.29 -7.83 8.43
N MET A 137 -22.47 -7.22 9.29
CA MET A 137 -22.53 -7.40 10.75
C MET A 137 -23.79 -6.81 11.38
N ALA A 138 -24.40 -5.81 10.73
CA ALA A 138 -25.69 -5.25 11.09
C ALA A 138 -26.89 -6.01 10.50
N GLU A 139 -26.67 -7.13 9.80
CA GLU A 139 -27.70 -7.87 9.06
C GLU A 139 -28.48 -7.02 8.04
N ASN A 140 -27.90 -5.90 7.59
CA ASN A 140 -28.46 -4.99 6.60
C ASN A 140 -28.11 -5.48 5.17
N ARG A 141 -28.90 -6.44 4.68
CA ARG A 141 -28.72 -7.06 3.37
C ARG A 141 -28.76 -6.06 2.20
N GLN A 142 -29.63 -5.05 2.28
CA GLN A 142 -29.77 -4.04 1.24
C GLN A 142 -28.53 -3.16 1.15
N GLY A 143 -28.03 -2.68 2.29
CA GLY A 143 -26.79 -1.89 2.34
C GLY A 143 -25.56 -2.69 1.89
N ALA A 144 -25.49 -3.97 2.23
CA ALA A 144 -24.41 -4.85 1.78
C ALA A 144 -24.42 -5.04 0.26
N LEU A 145 -25.59 -5.20 -0.36
CA LEU A 145 -25.72 -5.30 -1.81
C LEU A 145 -25.32 -4.01 -2.53
N GLU A 146 -25.74 -2.85 -1.99
CA GLU A 146 -25.33 -1.54 -2.49
C GLU A 146 -23.82 -1.35 -2.43
N ALA A 147 -23.19 -1.68 -1.30
CA ALA A 147 -21.74 -1.62 -1.12
C ALA A 147 -21.02 -2.51 -2.14
N TYR A 148 -21.50 -3.76 -2.32
CA TYR A 148 -20.94 -4.71 -3.26
C TYR A 148 -21.01 -4.21 -4.71
N GLN A 149 -22.14 -3.66 -5.14
CA GLN A 149 -22.30 -3.12 -6.48
C GLN A 149 -21.37 -1.92 -6.75
N GLN A 150 -21.15 -1.07 -5.74
CA GLN A 150 -20.18 0.02 -5.83
C GLN A 150 -18.74 -0.53 -5.97
N ILE A 151 -18.37 -1.54 -5.19
CA ILE A 151 -17.06 -2.21 -5.23
C ILE A 151 -16.80 -2.87 -6.60
N GLN A 152 -17.78 -3.56 -7.18
CA GLN A 152 -17.61 -4.27 -8.46
C GLN A 152 -17.34 -3.36 -9.66
N ASN A 153 -17.83 -2.11 -9.63
CA ASN A 153 -17.64 -1.17 -10.73
C ASN A 153 -16.25 -0.49 -10.70
N GLY A 154 -15.41 -0.82 -9.70
CA GLY A 154 -14.07 -0.30 -9.52
C GLY A 154 -12.97 -1.05 -10.25
N THR A 155 -12.25 -0.38 -11.15
CA THR A 155 -11.07 -0.98 -11.78
C THR A 155 -9.86 -1.00 -10.84
N ARG A 156 -9.52 -2.22 -10.38
CA ARG A 156 -8.21 -2.67 -9.85
C ARG A 156 -7.61 -1.92 -8.66
N ARG A 157 -7.73 -2.55 -7.47
CA ARG A 157 -6.75 -2.72 -6.36
C ARG A 157 -7.48 -2.72 -5.02
N ALA A 158 -7.28 -3.75 -4.20
CA ALA A 158 -7.88 -3.84 -2.86
C ALA A 158 -7.09 -4.77 -1.92
N ALA A 159 -5.91 -4.31 -1.49
CA ALA A 159 -5.11 -4.93 -0.44
C ALA A 159 -5.86 -5.01 0.91
N ALA A 160 -6.58 -3.93 1.27
CA ALA A 160 -7.36 -3.85 2.50
C ALA A 160 -8.73 -4.54 2.40
N GLY A 161 -9.24 -4.77 1.19
CA GLY A 161 -10.47 -5.53 0.96
C GLY A 161 -10.35 -6.98 1.42
N ALA A 162 -9.20 -7.61 1.19
CA ALA A 162 -8.92 -8.97 1.64
C ALA A 162 -8.85 -9.08 3.18
N ALA A 163 -8.34 -8.07 3.88
CA ALA A 163 -8.30 -8.01 5.35
C ALA A 163 -9.69 -7.93 5.97
N VAL A 164 -10.52 -7.06 5.40
CA VAL A 164 -11.90 -6.84 5.84
C VAL A 164 -12.78 -8.07 5.55
N LEU A 165 -12.53 -8.76 4.42
CA LEU A 165 -13.21 -10.00 4.05
C LEU A 165 -12.73 -11.22 4.84
N ALA A 166 -11.46 -11.26 5.19
CA ALA A 166 -10.91 -12.23 6.15
C ALA A 166 -11.59 -12.09 7.52
N CYS A 167 -11.83 -10.86 7.99
CA CYS A 167 -12.59 -10.60 9.21
C CYS A 167 -14.04 -11.08 9.12
N LEU A 168 -14.70 -10.87 7.98
CA LEU A 168 -16.07 -11.34 7.70
C LEU A 168 -16.19 -12.87 7.81
N CYS A 169 -15.25 -13.60 7.20
CA CYS A 169 -15.22 -15.05 7.25
C CYS A 169 -15.00 -15.57 8.69
N ALA A 170 -14.16 -14.88 9.47
CA ALA A 170 -13.85 -15.24 10.86
C ALA A 170 -14.96 -14.88 11.87
N THR A 171 -15.81 -13.89 11.59
CA THR A 171 -16.87 -13.42 12.52
C THR A 171 -18.22 -14.10 12.30
N ILE A 172 -18.60 -14.37 11.05
CA ILE A 172 -19.94 -14.88 10.69
C ILE A 172 -19.93 -16.42 10.48
N GLY A 173 -18.74 -17.02 10.40
CA GLY A 173 -18.56 -18.38 9.90
C GLY A 173 -18.69 -18.44 8.37
N PRO A 174 -18.26 -19.55 7.73
CA PRO A 174 -18.27 -19.68 6.28
C PRO A 174 -19.72 -19.72 5.79
N THR A 175 -20.23 -18.56 5.37
CA THR A 175 -21.46 -18.46 4.59
C THR A 175 -21.07 -18.34 3.13
N ASP A 176 -21.91 -18.85 2.22
CA ASP A 176 -21.68 -18.80 0.76
C ASP A 176 -21.34 -17.39 0.26
N LEU A 177 -21.88 -16.35 0.91
CA LEU A 177 -21.61 -14.96 0.57
C LEU A 177 -20.21 -14.52 1.01
N ALA A 178 -19.76 -14.87 2.22
CA ALA A 178 -18.42 -14.55 2.69
C ALA A 178 -17.34 -15.25 1.85
N THR A 179 -17.57 -16.53 1.51
CA THR A 179 -16.69 -17.29 0.61
C THR A 179 -16.64 -16.68 -0.78
N LYS A 180 -17.79 -16.34 -1.39
CA LYS A 180 -17.83 -15.69 -2.71
C LYS A 180 -17.19 -14.30 -2.70
N LEU A 181 -17.38 -13.52 -1.65
CA LEU A 181 -16.75 -12.20 -1.53
C LEU A 181 -15.22 -12.34 -1.35
N PHE A 182 -14.78 -13.33 -0.58
CA PHE A 182 -13.37 -13.67 -0.40
C PHE A 182 -12.72 -14.16 -1.70
N GLU A 183 -13.40 -15.00 -2.47
CA GLU A 183 -12.99 -15.44 -3.81
C GLU A 183 -12.88 -14.26 -4.78
N VAL A 184 -13.86 -13.34 -4.78
CA VAL A 184 -13.82 -12.12 -5.61
C VAL A 184 -12.66 -11.21 -5.20
N ALA A 185 -12.36 -11.06 -3.92
CA ALA A 185 -11.19 -10.31 -3.44
C ALA A 185 -9.86 -10.96 -3.83
N LEU A 186 -9.75 -12.28 -3.71
CA LEU A 186 -8.57 -13.05 -4.15
C LEU A 186 -8.37 -12.98 -5.67
N GLN A 187 -9.44 -13.09 -6.45
CA GLN A 187 -9.37 -12.98 -7.92
C GLN A 187 -9.02 -11.56 -8.36
N ALA A 188 -9.46 -10.54 -7.62
CA ALA A 188 -9.11 -9.15 -7.89
C ALA A 188 -7.65 -8.81 -7.55
N ASP A 189 -7.00 -9.58 -6.66
CA ASP A 189 -5.69 -9.23 -6.08
C ASP A 189 -4.71 -10.38 -5.87
N GLY A 190 -4.76 -11.43 -6.68
CA GLY A 190 -3.83 -12.57 -6.59
C GLY A 190 -2.35 -12.16 -6.51
N ASN A 191 -1.97 -11.04 -7.15
CA ASN A 191 -0.60 -10.54 -7.15
C ASN A 191 -0.13 -9.91 -5.82
N TYR A 192 -1.03 -9.43 -4.93
CA TYR A 192 -0.63 -8.70 -3.72
C TYR A 192 0.06 -9.59 -2.69
N PHE A 193 -0.58 -10.71 -2.31
CA PHE A 193 0.00 -11.67 -1.36
C PHE A 193 1.17 -12.45 -1.97
N ASP A 194 1.11 -12.69 -3.28
CA ASP A 194 2.14 -13.40 -4.03
C ASP A 194 3.46 -12.62 -4.13
N THR A 195 3.43 -11.29 -4.05
CA THR A 195 4.62 -10.42 -4.05
C THR A 195 5.06 -10.00 -2.64
N ARG A 196 4.30 -10.37 -1.61
CA ARG A 196 4.47 -9.93 -0.21
C ARG A 196 4.34 -11.11 0.77
N PRO A 197 5.36 -11.99 0.83
CA PRO A 197 5.29 -13.26 1.57
C PRO A 197 5.14 -13.08 3.10
N GLN A 198 5.70 -12.01 3.66
CA GLN A 198 5.52 -11.68 5.08
C GLN A 198 4.06 -11.34 5.40
N GLN A 199 3.40 -10.58 4.53
CA GLN A 199 1.98 -10.24 4.66
C GLN A 199 1.12 -11.50 4.50
N ARG A 200 1.40 -12.37 3.53
CA ARG A 200 0.70 -13.65 3.38
C ARG A 200 0.72 -14.48 4.67
N GLN A 201 1.90 -14.62 5.28
CA GLN A 201 2.07 -15.41 6.50
C GLN A 201 1.24 -14.86 7.67
N ILE A 202 1.18 -13.54 7.83
CA ILE A 202 0.37 -12.89 8.86
C ILE A 202 -1.13 -13.17 8.64
N TYR A 203 -1.60 -13.12 7.39
CA TYR A 203 -3.00 -13.38 7.06
C TYR A 203 -3.39 -14.84 7.23
N GLU A 204 -2.53 -15.78 6.84
CA GLU A 204 -2.75 -17.22 7.05
C GLU A 204 -2.81 -17.56 8.55
N GLN A 205 -1.98 -16.89 9.37
CA GLN A 205 -2.03 -17.00 10.83
C GLN A 205 -3.32 -16.41 11.41
N LEU A 206 -3.81 -15.29 10.85
CA LEU A 206 -5.06 -14.64 11.27
C LEU A 206 -6.33 -15.40 10.88
N LEU A 207 -6.28 -16.12 9.77
CA LEU A 207 -7.41 -16.86 9.23
C LEU A 207 -7.51 -18.29 9.77
N GLY A 208 -6.41 -18.85 10.29
CA GLY A 208 -6.32 -20.26 10.63
C GLY A 208 -6.49 -21.19 9.43
N TRP A 209 -6.37 -20.66 8.20
CA TRP A 209 -6.55 -21.37 6.95
C TRP A 209 -5.50 -20.90 5.93
N PRO A 210 -4.84 -21.83 5.20
CA PRO A 210 -3.89 -21.46 4.16
C PRO A 210 -4.59 -20.72 3.02
N LEU A 211 -4.09 -19.55 2.63
CA LEU A 211 -4.62 -18.83 1.48
C LEU A 211 -4.46 -19.71 0.24
N PRO A 212 -5.49 -19.85 -0.61
CA PRO A 212 -5.37 -20.65 -1.83
C PRO A 212 -4.18 -20.13 -2.63
N ALA A 213 -3.32 -21.05 -3.10
CA ALA A 213 -2.26 -20.68 -4.01
C ALA A 213 -2.91 -20.06 -5.25
N SER A 214 -2.58 -18.81 -5.51
CA SER A 214 -2.93 -18.17 -6.76
C SER A 214 -2.17 -18.91 -7.85
N ASP A 215 -2.87 -19.35 -8.91
CA ASP A 215 -2.25 -19.90 -10.13
C ASP A 215 -1.24 -18.92 -10.77
N ASN A 216 -1.24 -17.67 -10.28
CA ASN A 216 -0.42 -16.57 -10.71
C ASN A 216 0.77 -16.25 -9.77
N ALA A 217 1.07 -17.10 -8.78
CA ALA A 217 2.18 -16.87 -7.86
C ALA A 217 3.54 -16.96 -8.59
N PRO A 218 4.54 -16.11 -8.24
CA PRO A 218 5.87 -16.23 -8.78
C PRO A 218 6.44 -17.62 -8.43
N PRO A 219 7.08 -18.31 -9.39
CA PRO A 219 7.76 -19.55 -9.11
C PRO A 219 8.93 -19.30 -8.13
N ASP A 220 9.35 -20.34 -7.41
CA ASP A 220 10.37 -20.25 -6.35
C ASP A 220 11.64 -19.51 -6.78
N PHE A 221 12.14 -19.77 -7.99
CA PHE A 221 13.34 -19.10 -8.49
C PHE A 221 13.16 -17.57 -8.65
N PHE A 222 11.93 -17.10 -8.91
CA PHE A 222 11.61 -15.69 -9.02
C PHE A 222 11.46 -15.05 -7.64
N LEU A 223 10.90 -15.78 -6.66
CA LEU A 223 10.80 -15.36 -5.26
C LEU A 223 12.16 -15.15 -4.58
N ARG A 224 13.23 -15.79 -5.08
CA ARG A 224 14.61 -15.59 -4.59
C ARG A 224 15.21 -14.24 -4.99
N LEU A 225 14.59 -13.51 -5.92
CA LEU A 225 14.97 -12.13 -6.24
C LEU A 225 14.67 -11.19 -5.05
N HIS A 226 15.26 -10.00 -5.08
CA HIS A 226 14.97 -8.97 -4.09
C HIS A 226 13.46 -8.63 -4.09
N PRO A 227 12.80 -8.47 -2.92
CA PRO A 227 11.34 -8.27 -2.85
C PRO A 227 10.81 -7.12 -3.71
N LYS A 228 11.54 -6.00 -3.79
CA LYS A 228 11.17 -4.88 -4.66
C LYS A 228 11.17 -5.25 -6.15
N VAL A 229 12.08 -6.13 -6.57
CA VAL A 229 12.13 -6.63 -7.95
C VAL A 229 10.95 -7.55 -8.20
N VAL A 230 10.63 -8.45 -7.26
CA VAL A 230 9.46 -9.34 -7.37
C VAL A 230 8.17 -8.54 -7.51
N GLU A 231 7.97 -7.56 -6.62
CA GLU A 231 6.82 -6.65 -6.62
C GLU A 231 6.61 -5.94 -7.96
N VAL A 232 7.67 -5.40 -8.54
CA VAL A 232 7.59 -4.60 -9.76
C VAL A 232 7.57 -5.47 -11.02
N ALA A 233 8.44 -6.48 -11.09
CA ALA A 233 8.71 -7.21 -12.32
C ALA A 233 7.78 -8.41 -12.54
N TRP A 234 7.29 -9.08 -11.49
CA TRP A 234 6.55 -10.34 -11.66
C TRP A 234 5.30 -10.20 -12.55
N PRO A 235 4.41 -9.22 -12.33
CA PRO A 235 3.21 -9.08 -13.15
C PRO A 235 3.57 -8.90 -14.64
N LEU A 236 4.60 -8.11 -14.92
CA LEU A 236 5.06 -7.81 -16.28
C LEU A 236 5.78 -9.00 -16.91
N PHE A 237 6.62 -9.70 -16.16
CA PHE A 237 7.37 -10.85 -16.63
C PHE A 237 6.44 -12.00 -16.99
N ARG A 238 5.45 -12.30 -16.13
CA ARG A 238 4.43 -13.33 -16.36
C ARG A 238 3.61 -13.02 -17.62
N ASP A 239 3.23 -11.75 -17.79
CA ASP A 239 2.43 -11.30 -18.93
C ASP A 239 3.29 -11.07 -20.20
N LYS A 240 4.56 -11.53 -20.18
CA LYS A 240 5.54 -11.44 -21.27
C LYS A 240 5.88 -10.01 -21.71
N HIS A 241 5.66 -9.03 -20.84
CA HIS A 241 6.06 -7.64 -21.00
C HIS A 241 7.51 -7.43 -20.53
N PHE A 242 8.44 -8.22 -21.06
CA PHE A 242 9.82 -8.32 -20.60
C PHE A 242 10.58 -6.98 -20.62
N ARG A 243 10.49 -6.24 -21.73
CA ARG A 243 11.05 -4.89 -21.85
C ARG A 243 10.59 -3.97 -20.71
N GLN A 244 9.29 -4.02 -20.40
CA GLN A 244 8.69 -3.18 -19.37
C GLN A 244 9.10 -3.64 -17.97
N ALA A 245 9.19 -4.96 -17.75
CA ALA A 245 9.66 -5.53 -16.49
C ALA A 245 11.07 -5.01 -16.13
N VAL A 246 11.99 -4.99 -17.10
CA VAL A 246 13.33 -4.43 -16.92
C VAL A 246 13.25 -2.92 -16.67
N LEU A 247 12.53 -2.18 -17.51
CA LEU A 247 12.41 -0.73 -17.40
C LEU A 247 11.89 -0.29 -16.02
N ASP A 248 10.75 -0.83 -15.59
CA ASP A 248 10.08 -0.42 -14.36
C ASP A 248 10.91 -0.81 -13.13
N THR A 249 11.62 -1.94 -13.19
CA THR A 249 12.55 -2.35 -12.12
C THR A 249 13.68 -1.35 -11.94
N PHE A 250 14.30 -0.88 -13.03
CA PHE A 250 15.36 0.13 -12.92
C PHE A 250 14.84 1.54 -12.62
N ILE A 251 13.59 1.88 -12.98
CA ILE A 251 12.93 3.09 -12.48
C ILE A 251 12.75 3.00 -10.95
N ALA A 252 12.28 1.86 -10.44
CA ALA A 252 12.15 1.63 -9.01
C ALA A 252 13.51 1.71 -8.28
N LEU A 253 14.59 1.22 -8.91
CA LEU A 253 15.95 1.33 -8.38
C LEU A 253 16.38 2.79 -8.23
N VAL A 254 16.19 3.61 -9.29
CA VAL A 254 16.50 5.04 -9.26
C VAL A 254 15.70 5.77 -8.19
N HIS A 255 14.41 5.44 -8.07
CA HIS A 255 13.52 6.00 -7.06
C HIS A 255 13.95 5.67 -5.63
N GLU A 256 14.35 4.42 -5.36
CA GLU A 256 14.82 4.00 -4.04
C GLU A 256 16.12 4.72 -3.64
N VAL A 257 17.07 4.85 -4.56
CA VAL A 257 18.32 5.62 -4.32
C VAL A 257 17.99 7.08 -4.00
N ARG A 258 17.03 7.68 -4.70
CA ARG A 258 16.58 9.05 -4.46
C ARG A 258 16.01 9.22 -3.05
N ILE A 259 15.10 8.34 -2.65
CA ILE A 259 14.48 8.38 -1.31
C ILE A 259 15.54 8.27 -0.22
N ARG A 260 16.42 7.26 -0.29
CA ARG A 260 17.41 7.03 0.77
C ARG A 260 18.45 8.14 0.84
N SER A 261 18.89 8.66 -0.31
CA SER A 261 19.88 9.74 -0.33
C SER A 261 19.28 11.10 0.04
N GLY A 262 18.00 11.36 -0.28
CA GLY A 262 17.41 12.70 -0.25
C GLY A 262 17.92 13.64 -1.35
N CYS A 263 18.62 13.10 -2.36
CA CYS A 263 19.16 13.89 -3.46
C CYS A 263 18.07 14.22 -4.50
N SER A 264 18.06 15.43 -5.05
CA SER A 264 17.10 15.85 -6.07
C SER A 264 17.51 15.50 -7.51
N LEU A 265 18.73 14.96 -7.70
CA LEU A 265 19.21 14.52 -9.00
C LEU A 265 18.45 13.28 -9.48
N ASP A 266 18.64 12.95 -10.76
CA ASP A 266 18.04 11.78 -11.37
C ASP A 266 19.04 10.96 -12.19
N ASN A 267 18.69 9.70 -12.45
CA ASN A 267 19.41 8.77 -13.34
C ASN A 267 20.94 8.72 -13.07
N SER A 268 21.78 8.72 -14.11
CA SER A 268 23.24 8.61 -13.95
C SER A 268 23.86 9.72 -13.09
N PRO A 269 23.46 11.01 -13.21
CA PRO A 269 23.89 12.05 -12.28
C PRO A 269 23.60 11.73 -10.81
N LEU A 270 22.43 11.16 -10.51
CA LEU A 270 22.08 10.70 -9.15
C LEU A 270 23.06 9.62 -8.69
N MET A 271 23.29 8.59 -9.51
CA MET A 271 24.16 7.46 -9.13
C MET A 271 25.61 7.91 -8.88
N ASN A 272 26.14 8.76 -9.75
CA ASN A 272 27.49 9.31 -9.60
C ASN A 272 27.65 10.18 -8.35
N LYS A 273 26.61 10.95 -7.99
CA LYS A 273 26.65 11.81 -6.81
C LYS A 273 26.50 11.00 -5.53
N VAL A 274 25.53 10.09 -5.49
CA VAL A 274 25.16 9.36 -4.27
C VAL A 274 26.22 8.34 -3.87
N PHE A 275 26.81 7.64 -4.84
CA PHE A 275 27.80 6.58 -4.60
C PHE A 275 29.25 7.03 -4.87
N SER A 276 29.50 8.35 -4.91
CA SER A 276 30.83 8.91 -5.18
C SER A 276 31.92 8.29 -4.30
N GLU A 277 33.06 7.94 -4.87
CA GLU A 277 34.23 7.45 -4.11
C GLU A 277 34.69 8.45 -3.04
N LYS A 278 34.75 9.73 -3.37
CA LYS A 278 35.31 10.76 -2.48
C LYS A 278 34.31 11.27 -1.45
N ALA A 279 33.06 11.50 -1.88
CA ALA A 279 32.02 12.10 -1.05
C ALA A 279 30.67 11.42 -1.27
N PRO A 280 30.52 10.13 -0.86
CA PRO A 280 29.26 9.42 -1.01
C PRO A 280 28.22 9.96 -0.04
N ILE A 281 26.96 9.99 -0.47
CA ILE A 281 25.80 10.20 0.42
C ILE A 281 25.37 8.86 1.01
N LEU A 282 25.44 7.79 0.21
CA LEU A 282 25.21 6.42 0.65
C LEU A 282 26.52 5.65 0.54
N ARG A 283 27.09 5.27 1.67
CA ARG A 283 28.30 4.44 1.73
C ARG A 283 27.92 2.97 1.64
N VAL A 284 28.45 2.31 0.62
CA VAL A 284 28.23 0.88 0.31
C VAL A 284 29.41 -0.01 0.72
N SER A 285 30.60 0.56 0.92
CA SER A 285 31.80 -0.12 1.43
C SER A 285 32.72 0.92 2.09
N ASP A 286 33.62 0.46 2.96
CA ASP A 286 34.69 1.28 3.53
C ASP A 286 35.92 1.37 2.60
N ASN A 287 36.02 0.49 1.59
CA ASN A 287 37.08 0.52 0.59
C ASN A 287 36.74 1.53 -0.54
N SER A 288 37.69 2.38 -0.95
CA SER A 288 37.51 3.36 -2.03
C SER A 288 37.22 2.72 -3.38
N ASP A 289 37.96 1.67 -3.74
CA ASP A 289 37.89 1.04 -5.06
C ASP A 289 36.57 0.31 -5.22
N GLU A 290 36.08 -0.34 -4.16
CA GLU A 290 34.78 -0.98 -4.13
C GLU A 290 33.64 0.05 -4.25
N ARG A 291 33.74 1.20 -3.58
CA ARG A 291 32.76 2.29 -3.73
C ARG A 291 32.72 2.81 -5.17
N GLN A 292 33.88 3.05 -5.76
CA GLN A 292 34.00 3.49 -7.14
C GLN A 292 33.43 2.46 -8.12
N GLY A 293 33.73 1.17 -7.90
CA GLY A 293 33.17 0.07 -8.68
C GLY A 293 31.64 0.01 -8.58
N MET A 294 31.09 0.14 -7.37
CA MET A 294 29.63 0.16 -7.19
C MET A 294 29.00 1.36 -7.88
N MET A 295 29.59 2.54 -7.75
CA MET A 295 29.14 3.73 -8.48
C MET A 295 29.03 3.47 -9.98
N TRP A 296 30.04 2.82 -10.58
CA TRP A 296 30.01 2.44 -11.99
C TRP A 296 28.94 1.41 -12.33
N LEU A 297 28.72 0.41 -11.48
CA LEU A 297 27.65 -0.57 -11.70
C LEU A 297 26.27 0.10 -11.68
N PHE A 298 26.00 0.98 -10.70
CA PHE A 298 24.74 1.72 -10.63
C PHE A 298 24.54 2.66 -11.82
N ALA A 299 25.56 3.48 -12.15
CA ALA A 299 25.49 4.39 -13.28
C ALA A 299 25.36 3.63 -14.61
N GLY A 300 26.12 2.55 -14.78
CA GLY A 300 26.10 1.67 -15.94
C GLY A 300 24.75 0.97 -16.11
N ALA A 301 24.12 0.51 -15.02
CA ALA A 301 22.78 -0.06 -15.06
C ALA A 301 21.74 0.93 -15.59
N VAL A 302 21.78 2.18 -15.12
CA VAL A 302 20.87 3.23 -15.59
C VAL A 302 21.14 3.59 -17.06
N MET A 303 22.41 3.77 -17.44
CA MET A 303 22.78 4.16 -18.80
C MET A 303 22.56 3.06 -19.83
N GLY A 304 22.90 1.82 -19.49
CA GLY A 304 22.92 0.68 -20.38
C GLY A 304 21.62 -0.12 -20.42
N LEU A 305 20.82 -0.10 -19.34
CA LEU A 305 19.60 -0.91 -19.26
C LEU A 305 18.35 -0.02 -19.19
N ARG A 306 18.27 0.91 -18.24
CA ARG A 306 17.09 1.78 -18.12
C ARG A 306 16.90 2.67 -19.35
N ASN A 307 17.92 3.43 -19.72
CA ASN A 307 17.79 4.45 -20.76
C ASN A 307 17.41 3.88 -22.14
N PRO A 308 18.02 2.78 -22.63
CA PRO A 308 17.61 2.19 -23.89
C PRO A 308 16.15 1.71 -23.87
N ASN A 309 15.70 1.09 -22.77
CA ASN A 309 14.31 0.64 -22.63
C ASN A 309 13.31 1.80 -22.51
N ALA A 310 13.73 2.95 -21.96
CA ALA A 310 12.90 4.14 -21.84
C ALA A 310 12.78 4.93 -23.16
N HIS A 311 13.84 4.96 -23.98
CA HIS A 311 13.92 5.83 -25.16
C HIS A 311 13.78 5.08 -26.50
N ARG A 312 13.76 3.75 -26.49
CA ARG A 312 13.63 2.93 -27.71
C ARG A 312 12.56 1.86 -27.52
N LEU A 313 11.87 1.55 -28.62
CA LEU A 313 10.95 0.40 -28.71
C LEU A 313 11.76 -0.87 -28.98
N ILE A 314 12.45 -1.35 -27.95
CA ILE A 314 13.23 -2.59 -28.01
C ILE A 314 12.25 -3.76 -27.89
N HIS A 315 12.20 -4.64 -28.89
CA HIS A 315 11.49 -5.90 -28.77
C HIS A 315 12.35 -6.89 -27.98
N GLU A 316 12.18 -6.90 -26.65
CA GLU A 316 12.72 -7.94 -25.79
C GLU A 316 11.69 -9.06 -25.67
N THR A 317 12.05 -10.26 -26.13
CA THR A 317 11.18 -11.44 -26.16
C THR A 317 11.79 -12.62 -25.41
N ASP A 318 13.03 -12.50 -24.92
CA ASP A 318 13.74 -13.57 -24.23
C ASP A 318 13.49 -13.51 -22.71
N PRO A 319 12.72 -14.47 -22.14
CA PRO A 319 12.48 -14.52 -20.70
C PRO A 319 13.76 -14.75 -19.89
N GLN A 320 14.71 -15.53 -20.41
CA GLN A 320 15.94 -15.88 -19.68
C GLN A 320 16.84 -14.65 -19.53
N ARG A 321 17.11 -13.96 -20.64
CA ARG A 321 17.87 -12.70 -20.64
C ARG A 321 17.20 -11.65 -19.77
N THR A 322 15.87 -11.58 -19.79
CA THR A 322 15.10 -10.68 -18.93
C THR A 322 15.33 -10.99 -17.46
N PHE A 323 15.26 -12.27 -17.08
CA PHE A 323 15.51 -12.72 -15.72
C PHE A 323 16.92 -12.37 -15.25
N GLU A 324 17.93 -12.49 -16.09
CA GLU A 324 19.31 -12.11 -15.76
C GLU A 324 19.44 -10.62 -15.42
N TRP A 325 18.77 -9.74 -16.17
CA TRP A 325 18.75 -8.31 -15.84
C TRP A 325 17.98 -8.00 -14.55
N LEU A 326 16.89 -8.73 -14.29
CA LEU A 326 16.16 -8.62 -13.03
C LEU A 326 16.99 -9.14 -11.85
N ALA A 327 17.78 -10.20 -12.04
CA ALA A 327 18.72 -10.73 -11.06
C ALA A 327 19.85 -9.72 -10.78
N PHE A 328 20.37 -9.07 -11.82
CA PHE A 328 21.34 -7.98 -11.66
C PHE A 328 20.75 -6.80 -10.88
N ALA A 329 19.54 -6.34 -11.22
CA ALA A 329 18.85 -5.30 -10.45
C ALA A 329 18.62 -5.73 -8.99
N SER A 330 18.26 -6.99 -8.76
CA SER A 330 18.10 -7.57 -7.41
C SER A 330 19.39 -7.49 -6.59
N ALA A 331 20.56 -7.74 -7.19
CA ALA A 331 21.85 -7.57 -6.52
C ALA A 331 22.06 -6.10 -6.11
N LEU A 332 21.74 -5.14 -6.99
CA LEU A 332 21.86 -3.71 -6.69
C LEU A 332 20.92 -3.25 -5.57
N PHE A 333 19.68 -3.73 -5.53
CA PHE A 333 18.77 -3.43 -4.41
C PHE A 333 19.31 -3.94 -3.07
N ARG A 334 19.89 -5.14 -3.03
CA ARG A 334 20.51 -5.68 -1.81
C ARG A 334 21.71 -4.84 -1.35
N VAL A 335 22.47 -4.27 -2.28
CA VAL A 335 23.53 -3.30 -1.94
C VAL A 335 22.93 -2.05 -1.29
N ILE A 336 21.84 -1.50 -1.87
CA ILE A 336 21.14 -0.35 -1.28
C ILE A 336 20.64 -0.66 0.14
N ASP A 337 20.10 -1.86 0.37
CA ASP A 337 19.62 -2.29 1.69
C ASP A 337 20.70 -2.23 2.76
N SER A 338 21.92 -2.62 2.41
CA SER A 338 23.09 -2.60 3.29
C SER A 338 23.78 -1.23 3.41
N ALA A 339 23.42 -0.26 2.56
CA ALA A 339 24.10 1.02 2.47
C ALA A 339 23.80 1.92 3.68
N LYS A 340 24.82 2.60 4.19
CA LYS A 340 24.70 3.55 5.31
C LYS A 340 24.68 4.98 4.79
N LYS A 341 23.68 5.76 5.20
CA LYS A 341 23.65 7.20 4.95
C LYS A 341 24.70 7.89 5.82
N ILE A 342 25.45 8.82 5.24
CA ILE A 342 26.53 9.57 5.90
C ILE A 342 26.18 11.04 6.02
#